data_AF-A0A7V6NLP0-F1
#
_entry.id   AF-A0A7V6NLP0-F1
#
_cell.length_a   1.000
_cell.length_b   1.000
_cell.length_c   1.000
_cell.angle_alpha   90.00
_cell.angle_beta   90.00
_cell.angle_gamma   90.00
#
_symmetry.space_group_name_H-M   'P 1'
#
loop_
_entity.id
_entity.type
_entity.pdbx_description
1 polymer ?
#
loop_
_entity_poly.entity_id
_entity_poly.type
_entity_poly.pdbx_seq_one_letter_code
_entity_poly.pdbx_strand_id
1 'polypeptide(L)' 'MKMNKKELMILIVPILIALILYPILPDMIPRQIRLDGSVAYMHKGFIFLLALLPFVVYKYRRPRR' A
#
# COMPACT_ATOMS: atom_id res chain seq x y z
N MET A 1 14.05 13.39 -11.66
CA MET A 1 13.05 14.34 -11.13
C MET A 1 13.39 14.65 -9.68
N LYS A 2 13.50 15.92 -9.28
CA LYS A 2 13.60 16.26 -7.84
C LYS A 2 12.23 16.00 -7.20
N MET A 3 12.18 15.08 -6.23
CA MET A 3 10.98 14.88 -5.42
C MET A 3 10.86 16.03 -4.41
N ASN A 4 9.67 16.60 -4.29
CA ASN A 4 9.42 17.61 -3.25
C ASN A 4 9.10 16.94 -1.90
N LYS A 5 9.19 17.72 -0.81
CA LYS A 5 8.93 17.22 0.55
C LYS A 5 7.57 16.53 0.68
N LYS A 6 6.54 17.07 0.00
CA LYS A 6 5.18 16.51 0.00
C LYS A 6 5.13 15.13 -0.67
N GLU A 7 5.75 14.99 -1.85
CA GLU A 7 5.88 13.72 -2.57
C GLU A 7 6.61 12.67 -1.73
N LEU A 8 7.67 13.09 -1.06
CA LEU A 8 8.43 12.22 -0.16
C LEU A 8 7.59 11.74 1.02
N MET A 9 6.81 12.63 1.64
CA MET A 9 5.91 12.24 2.74
C MET A 9 4.80 11.29 2.28
N ILE A 10 4.22 11.51 1.10
CA ILE A 10 3.18 10.63 0.53
C ILE A 10 3.73 9.22 0.25
N LEU A 11 5.02 9.11 -0.06
CA LEU A 11 5.70 7.82 -0.25
C LEU A 11 6.09 7.17 1.09
N ILE A 12 6.79 7.89 1.96
CA ILE A 12 7.41 7.33 3.16
C ILE A 12 6.38 6.98 4.22
N VAL A 13 5.38 7.84 4.46
CA VAL A 13 4.44 7.66 5.58
C VAL A 13 3.68 6.33 5.48
N PRO A 14 3.07 5.96 4.33
CA PRO A 14 2.41 4.67 4.20
C PRO A 14 3.35 3.47 4.37
N ILE A 15 4.60 3.57 3.88
CA ILE A 15 5.61 2.51 4.01
C ILE A 15 5.99 2.32 5.47
N LEU A 16 6.20 3.40 6.22
CA LEU A 16 6.50 3.34 7.65
C LEU A 16 5.35 2.71 8.44
N ILE A 17 4.11 3.07 8.12
CA ILE A 17 2.93 2.45 8.74
C ILE A 17 2.91 0.95 8.44
N ALA A 18 3.12 0.54 7.19
CA ALA A 18 3.17 -0.86 6.81
C ALA A 18 4.29 -1.61 7.52
N LEU A 19 5.48 -1.01 7.68
CA LEU A 19 6.62 -1.61 8.38
C LEU A 19 6.33 -1.83 9.86
N ILE A 20 5.70 -0.86 10.53
CA ILE A 20 5.31 -0.95 11.95
C ILE A 20 4.24 -2.03 12.15
N LEU A 21 3.28 -2.15 11.23
CA LEU A 21 2.20 -3.14 11.31
C LEU A 21 2.64 -4.55 10.90
N TYR A 22 3.65 -4.69 10.03
CA TYR A 22 4.10 -5.97 9.49
C TYR A 22 4.35 -7.09 10.53
N PRO A 23 5.06 -6.85 11.65
CA PRO A 23 5.29 -7.90 12.66
C PRO A 23 4.02 -8.31 13.43
N ILE A 24 3.00 -7.44 13.46
CA ILE A 24 1.75 -7.67 14.19
C ILE A 24 0.73 -8.42 13.31
N LEU A 25 0.89 -8.34 11.98
CA LEU A 25 -0.04 -8.94 11.04
C LEU A 25 0.12 -10.47 10.96
N PRO A 26 -1.00 -11.20 10.84
CA PRO A 26 -0.97 -12.63 10.57
C PRO A 26 -0.34 -12.90 9.20
N ASP A 27 0.31 -14.06 9.04
CA ASP A 27 1.04 -14.39 7.80
C ASP A 27 0.15 -14.37 6.54
N MET A 28 -1.15 -14.65 6.72
CA MET A 28 -2.17 -14.61 5.69
C MET A 28 -3.25 -13.59 6.03
N ILE A 29 -3.54 -12.71 5.07
CA ILE A 29 -4.54 -11.65 5.20
C ILE A 29 -5.64 -11.88 4.15
N PRO A 30 -6.92 -11.74 4.51
CA PRO A 30 -8.03 -11.85 3.57
C PRO A 30 -7.96 -10.72 2.53
N ARG A 31 -7.93 -11.08 1.25
CA ARG A 31 -7.84 -10.16 0.11
C ARG A 31 -9.20 -9.83 -0.48
N GLN A 32 -10.06 -10.83 -0.63
CA GLN A 32 -11.33 -10.69 -1.33
C GLN A 32 -12.34 -11.70 -0.80
N ILE A 33 -13.56 -11.23 -0.54
CA ILE A 33 -14.74 -12.08 -0.35
C ILE A 33 -15.26 -12.40 -1.74
N ARG A 34 -15.25 -13.67 -2.11
CA ARG A 34 -15.76 -14.16 -3.40
C ARG A 34 -17.27 -14.33 -3.31
N LEU A 35 -17.92 -14.36 -4.48
CA LEU A 35 -19.38 -14.49 -4.59
C LEU A 35 -19.91 -15.85 -4.10
N ASP A 36 -19.04 -16.85 -4.03
CA ASP A 36 -19.30 -18.18 -3.48
C ASP A 36 -19.18 -18.23 -1.94
N GLY A 37 -18.97 -17.08 -1.28
CA GLY A 37 -18.79 -16.97 0.16
C GLY A 37 -17.39 -17.36 0.65
N SER A 38 -16.50 -17.81 -0.25
CA SER A 38 -15.11 -18.12 0.12
C SER A 38 -14.28 -16.85 0.26
N VAL A 39 -13.29 -16.88 1.16
CA VAL A 39 -12.36 -15.77 1.36
C VAL A 39 -11.02 -16.14 0.76
N ALA A 40 -10.56 -15.35 -0.21
CA ALA A 40 -9.22 -15.51 -0.76
C ALA A 40 -8.20 -14.88 0.20
N TYR A 41 -7.19 -15.64 0.60
CA TYR A 41 -6.10 -15.16 1.45
C TYR A 41 -4.85 -14.87 0.62
N MET A 42 -4.03 -13.92 1.10
CA MET A 42 -2.76 -13.57 0.48
C MET A 42 -1.70 -13.33 1.55
N HIS A 43 -0.44 -13.64 1.22
CA HIS A 43 0.68 -13.42 2.12
C HIS A 43 0.82 -11.95 2.51
N LYS A 44 1.00 -11.66 3.80
CA LYS A 44 1.02 -10.30 4.37
C LYS A 44 2.02 -9.33 3.73
N GLY A 45 3.05 -9.83 3.04
CA GLY A 45 4.00 -8.99 2.28
C GLY A 45 3.35 -8.07 1.23
N PHE A 46 2.14 -8.37 0.76
CA PHE A 46 1.46 -7.52 -0.22
C PHE A 46 1.09 -6.12 0.29
N ILE A 47 1.01 -5.93 1.61
CA ILE A 47 0.69 -4.62 2.20
C ILE A 47 1.72 -3.56 1.79
N PHE A 48 2.96 -3.95 1.50
CA PHE A 48 3.99 -3.01 1.02
C PHE A 48 3.70 -2.51 -0.40
N LEU A 49 3.13 -3.35 -1.26
CA LEU A 49 2.66 -2.92 -2.58
C LEU A 49 1.48 -1.95 -2.42
N LEU A 50 0.55 -2.25 -1.51
CA LEU A 50 -0.56 -1.36 -1.20
C LEU A 50 -0.10 -0.03 -0.58
N ALA A 51 0.96 -0.04 0.23
CA ALA A 51 1.54 1.16 0.81
C ALA A 51 2.11 2.12 -0.27
N LEU A 52 2.49 1.62 -1.44
CA LEU A 52 2.93 2.46 -2.56
C LEU A 52 1.75 3.11 -3.31
N LEU A 53 0.53 2.57 -3.16
CA LEU A 53 -0.64 2.98 -3.93
C LEU A 53 -0.97 4.48 -3.79
N PRO A 54 -0.94 5.11 -2.60
CA PRO A 54 -1.17 6.55 -2.47
C PRO A 54 -0.18 7.39 -3.28
N PHE A 55 1.10 7.00 -3.32
CA PHE A 55 2.11 7.70 -4.08
C PHE A 55 1.91 7.53 -5.59
N VAL A 56 1.61 6.31 -6.04
CA VAL A 56 1.32 6.03 -7.46
C VAL A 56 0.10 6.84 -7.93
N VAL A 57 -0.99 6.83 -7.16
CA VAL A 57 -2.21 7.60 -7.46
C VAL A 57 -1.92 9.11 -7.47
N TYR A 58 -1.16 9.61 -6.49
CA TYR A 58 -0.76 11.01 -6.45
C TYR A 58 0.05 11.41 -7.69
N LYS A 59 1.00 10.58 -8.10
CA LYS A 59 1.83 10.85 -9.29
C LYS A 59 1.02 10.80 -10.57
N TYR A 60 0.09 9.87 -10.69
CA TYR A 60 -0.78 9.72 -11.85
C TYR A 60 -1.75 10.90 -12.00
N ARG A 61 -2.34 11.37 -10.89
CA ARG A 61 -3.28 12.51 -10.90
C ARG A 61 -2.61 13.86 -11.05
N ARG A 62 -1.32 13.99 -10.70
CA ARG A 62 -0.59 15.25 -10.86
C ARG A 62 -0.36 15.47 -12.36
N PRO A 63 -0.97 16.50 -12.99
CA PRO A 63 -0.71 16.78 -14.39
C PRO A 63 0.79 16.99 -14.55
N ARG A 64 1.38 16.37 -15.58
CA ARG A 64 2.75 16.68 -16.03
C ARG A 64 2.72 18.11 -16.59
N ARG A 65 2.73 19.10 -15.72
CA ARG A 65 3.11 20.49 -16.05
C ARG A 65 4.62 20.56 -16.15
#